data_AF-A0A923DKR3-F1
#
_entry.id   AF-A0A923DKR3-F1
#
_cell.length_a   1.000
_cell.length_b   1.000
_cell.length_c   1.000
_cell.angle_alpha   90.00
_cell.angle_beta   90.00
_cell.angle_gamma   90.00
#
_symmetry.space_group_name_H-M   'P 1'
#
loop_
_entity.id
_entity.type
_entity.pdbx_description
1 polymer ?
#
loop_
_entity_poly.entity_id
_entity_poly.type
_entity_poly.pdbx_seq_one_letter_code
_entity_poly.pdbx_strand_id
1 'polypeptide(L)'
;MPNFISEDQIEKAAVALLKEQYGYRTVNCFTQDVEDPADHSNRASKEDVVFLDILKRYAVKLNPVVPETVIDQALEKLVSRRYAMSPLLANREVYGLIRDGIPGQALIRHPKGKFIFS
;
A
#
# COMPACT_ATOMS: atom_id res chain seq x y z
N MET A 1 39.61 12.85 7.14
CA MET A 1 39.06 11.53 6.78
C MET A 1 37.64 11.73 6.32
N PRO A 2 37.24 11.25 5.13
CA PRO A 2 35.84 11.33 4.73
C PRO A 2 35.00 10.44 5.65
N ASN A 3 33.95 11.02 6.23
CA ASN A 3 33.03 10.31 7.11
C ASN A 3 32.07 9.51 6.21
N PHE A 4 32.29 8.21 6.07
CA PHE A 4 31.49 7.37 5.18
C PHE A 4 30.17 7.03 5.88
N ILE A 5 29.09 7.64 5.41
CA ILE A 5 27.74 7.29 5.85
C ILE A 5 27.30 6.07 5.04
N SER A 6 26.93 4.98 5.71
CA SER A 6 26.43 3.77 5.04
C SER A 6 24.95 3.89 4.63
N GLU A 7 24.50 3.07 3.68
CA GLU A 7 23.09 3.01 3.28
C GLU A 7 22.17 2.66 4.47
N ASP A 8 22.59 1.73 5.34
CA ASP A 8 21.87 1.38 6.57
C ASP A 8 21.71 2.57 7.53
N GLN A 9 22.74 3.41 7.66
CA GLN A 9 22.65 4.63 8.47
C GLN A 9 21.67 5.65 7.86
N ILE A 10 21.67 5.79 6.53
CA ILE A 10 20.74 6.67 5.81
C ILE A 10 19.30 6.16 5.98
N GLU A 11 19.06 4.87 5.81
CA GLU A 11 17.74 4.25 5.97
C GLU A 11 17.20 4.45 7.38
N LYS A 12 18.00 4.15 8.41
CA LYS A 12 17.59 4.33 9.81
C LYS A 12 17.25 5.78 10.13
N ALA A 13 18.05 6.73 9.64
CA ALA A 13 17.77 8.15 9.82
C ALA A 13 16.49 8.59 9.10
N ALA A 14 16.24 8.12 7.87
CA ALA A 14 15.03 8.42 7.12
C ALA A 14 13.77 7.83 7.77
N VAL A 15 13.84 6.58 8.26
CA VAL A 15 12.73 5.94 8.97
C VAL A 15 12.44 6.63 10.30
N ALA A 16 13.48 7.03 11.05
CA ALA A 16 13.33 7.79 12.29
C ALA A 16 12.62 9.13 12.03
N LEU A 17 13.02 9.85 10.97
CA LEU A 17 12.36 11.08 10.54
C LEU A 17 10.86 10.88 10.26
N LEU A 18 10.51 9.88 9.44
CA LEU A 18 9.11 9.57 9.10
C LEU A 18 8.28 9.20 10.33
N LYS A 19 8.85 8.42 11.24
CA LYS A 19 8.15 7.95 12.45
C LYS A 19 7.99 9.07 13.48
N GLU A 20 9.07 9.76 13.81
CA GLU A 20 9.12 10.69 14.94
C GLU A 20 8.53 12.05 14.60
N GLN A 21 8.79 12.57 13.39
CA GLN A 21 8.29 13.90 13.00
C GLN A 21 6.93 13.84 12.30
N TYR A 22 6.69 12.82 11.48
CA TYR A 22 5.49 12.73 10.66
C TYR A 22 4.49 11.65 11.12
N GLY A 23 4.80 10.92 12.19
CA GLY A 23 3.87 9.95 12.80
C GLY A 23 3.61 8.71 11.95
N TYR A 24 4.48 8.38 10.99
CA TYR A 24 4.29 7.20 10.16
C TYR A 24 4.37 5.93 10.99
N ARG A 25 3.45 5.00 10.73
CA ARG A 25 3.54 3.63 11.25
C ARG A 25 4.59 2.86 10.44
N THR A 26 5.51 2.21 11.15
CA THR A 26 6.56 1.38 10.55
C THR A 26 6.29 -0.10 10.81
N VAL A 27 6.64 -0.96 9.84
CA VAL A 27 6.66 -2.42 9.99
C VAL A 27 8.04 -2.89 9.58
N ASN A 28 8.73 -3.63 10.46
CA ASN A 28 10.03 -4.19 10.13
C ASN A 28 9.84 -5.52 9.39
N CYS A 29 10.01 -5.50 8.07
CA CYS A 29 9.87 -6.67 7.20
C CYS A 29 11.21 -7.39 6.94
N PHE A 30 12.21 -7.17 7.80
CA PHE A 30 13.47 -7.89 7.71
C PHE A 30 13.29 -9.34 8.16
N THR A 31 13.87 -10.28 7.42
CA THR A 31 13.97 -11.69 7.81
C THR A 31 15.41 -12.15 7.62
N GLN A 32 15.95 -12.88 8.59
CA GLN A 32 17.25 -13.54 8.45
C GLN A 32 17.17 -14.77 7.56
N ASP A 33 16.07 -15.53 7.66
CA ASP A 33 15.79 -16.70 6.83
C ASP A 33 14.78 -16.31 5.72
N VAL A 34 15.04 -16.69 4.48
CA VAL A 34 14.14 -16.40 3.36
C VAL A 34 12.96 -17.38 3.34
N GLU A 35 13.16 -18.59 3.87
CA GLU A 35 12.20 -19.69 3.85
C GLU A 35 11.21 -19.65 5.04
N ASP A 36 11.51 -18.88 6.09
CA ASP A 36 10.59 -18.60 7.20
C ASP A 36 10.30 -17.09 7.29
N PRO A 37 9.38 -16.57 6.44
CA PRO A 37 9.07 -15.15 6.31
C PRO A 37 8.20 -14.64 7.47
N ALA A 38 8.56 -14.95 8.72
CA ALA A 38 7.98 -14.32 9.91
C ALA A 38 8.39 -12.84 10.03
N ASP A 39 8.30 -12.08 8.94
CA ASP A 39 8.68 -10.68 8.77
C ASP A 39 7.58 -9.70 9.24
N HIS A 40 6.59 -10.23 9.98
CA HIS A 40 5.43 -9.49 10.51
C HIS A 40 4.60 -8.74 9.46
N SER A 41 4.79 -9.08 8.19
CA SER A 41 4.20 -8.33 7.08
C SER A 41 2.87 -8.93 6.59
N ASN A 42 2.53 -10.14 7.08
CA ASN A 42 1.37 -10.95 6.70
C ASN A 42 1.27 -11.26 5.19
N ARG A 43 2.35 -11.06 4.44
CA ARG A 43 2.42 -11.43 3.02
C ARG A 43 2.59 -12.93 2.89
N ALA A 44 1.97 -13.52 1.88
CA ALA A 44 2.13 -14.94 1.58
C ALA A 44 3.46 -15.21 0.86
N SER A 45 3.98 -14.23 0.13
CA SER A 45 5.26 -14.29 -0.57
C SER A 45 6.03 -12.96 -0.47
N LYS A 46 7.36 -13.02 -0.53
CA LYS A 46 8.19 -11.80 -0.66
C LYS A 46 8.02 -11.11 -2.02
N GLU A 47 7.46 -11.79 -3.01
CA GLU A 47 7.04 -11.21 -4.29
C GLU A 47 5.78 -10.32 -4.15
N ASP A 48 5.02 -10.46 -3.06
CA ASP A 48 3.86 -9.61 -2.81
C ASP A 48 4.33 -8.20 -2.47
N VAL A 49 3.95 -7.25 -3.31
CA VAL A 49 4.31 -5.83 -3.15
C VAL A 49 3.23 -5.01 -2.44
N VAL A 50 2.12 -5.66 -2.06
CA VAL A 50 0.96 -5.01 -1.41
C VAL A 50 0.68 -5.66 -0.06
N PHE A 51 0.58 -4.85 0.99
CA PHE A 51 0.05 -5.27 2.28
C PHE A 51 -1.47 -5.34 2.25
N LEU A 52 -2.02 -6.44 1.75
CA LEU A 52 -3.46 -6.62 1.54
C LEU A 52 -4.28 -6.43 2.82
N ASP A 53 -3.84 -6.96 3.96
CA ASP A 53 -4.53 -6.79 5.24
C ASP A 53 -4.65 -5.33 5.67
N ILE A 54 -3.55 -4.57 5.49
CA ILE A 54 -3.52 -3.14 5.79
C ILE A 54 -4.46 -2.42 4.82
N LEU A 55 -4.32 -2.69 3.53
CA LEU A 55 -5.14 -2.08 2.49
C LEU A 55 -6.64 -2.31 2.73
N LYS A 56 -7.05 -3.56 3.02
CA LYS A 56 -8.43 -3.92 3.34
C LYS A 56 -8.94 -3.21 4.57
N ARG A 57 -8.17 -3.23 5.67
CA ARG A 57 -8.55 -2.56 6.93
C ARG A 57 -8.84 -1.08 6.72
N TYR A 58 -7.98 -0.38 5.98
CA TYR A 58 -8.17 1.05 5.71
C TYR A 58 -9.26 1.30 4.66
N ALA A 59 -9.44 0.42 3.67
CA ALA A 59 -10.54 0.51 2.71
C ALA A 59 -11.90 0.41 3.41
N VAL A 60 -12.07 -0.53 4.34
CA VAL A 60 -13.29 -0.66 5.18
C VAL A 60 -13.47 0.58 6.06
N LYS A 61 -12.42 1.03 6.73
CA LYS A 61 -12.47 2.23 7.58
C LYS A 61 -12.90 3.49 6.83
N LEU A 62 -12.42 3.67 5.60
CA LEU A 62 -12.74 4.82 4.75
C LEU A 62 -14.13 4.71 4.11
N ASN A 63 -14.69 3.51 4.01
CA ASN A 63 -15.96 3.25 3.34
C ASN A 63 -16.95 2.48 4.26
N PRO A 64 -17.32 3.01 5.44
CA PRO A 64 -18.03 2.27 6.48
C PRO A 64 -19.44 1.79 6.10
N VAL A 65 -20.03 2.34 5.03
CA VAL A 65 -21.37 1.98 4.56
C VAL A 65 -21.34 1.08 3.31
N VAL A 66 -20.15 0.74 2.83
CA VAL A 66 -19.98 -0.17 1.69
C VAL A 66 -19.81 -1.60 2.25
N PRO A 67 -20.56 -2.59 1.77
CA PRO A 67 -20.39 -3.97 2.20
C PRO A 67 -18.96 -4.46 1.97
N GLU A 68 -18.39 -5.19 2.93
CA GLU A 68 -17.01 -5.71 2.81
C GLU A 68 -16.81 -6.57 1.57
N THR A 69 -17.82 -7.33 1.15
CA THR A 69 -17.78 -8.14 -0.08
C THR A 69 -17.56 -7.30 -1.34
N VAL A 70 -18.11 -6.08 -1.38
CA VAL A 70 -17.89 -5.13 -2.49
C VAL A 70 -16.48 -4.55 -2.42
N ILE A 71 -15.97 -4.31 -1.22
CA ILE A 71 -14.59 -3.86 -1.00
C ILE A 71 -13.60 -4.95 -1.44
N ASP A 72 -13.85 -6.22 -1.10
CA ASP A 72 -12.99 -7.33 -1.51
C ASP A 72 -12.88 -7.43 -3.04
N GLN A 73 -14.01 -7.40 -3.74
CA GLN A 73 -14.03 -7.37 -5.21
C GLN A 73 -13.36 -6.13 -5.81
N ALA A 74 -13.35 -5.01 -5.09
CA ALA A 74 -12.66 -3.80 -5.51
C ALA A 74 -11.15 -3.93 -5.36
N LEU A 75 -10.70 -4.48 -4.24
CA LEU A 75 -9.28 -4.70 -3.97
C LEU A 75 -8.68 -5.70 -4.96
N GLU A 76 -9.37 -6.78 -5.29
CA GLU A 76 -8.94 -7.73 -6.33
C GLU A 76 -8.61 -7.03 -7.66
N LYS A 77 -9.46 -6.11 -8.10
CA LYS A 77 -9.22 -5.30 -9.32
C LYS A 77 -8.07 -4.33 -9.15
N LEU A 78 -7.99 -3.64 -8.01
CA LEU A 78 -6.95 -2.66 -7.73
C LEU A 78 -5.56 -3.29 -7.75
N VAL A 79 -5.38 -4.41 -7.05
CA VAL A 79 -4.08 -5.10 -6.87
C VAL A 79 -3.74 -6.06 -8.01
N SER A 80 -4.59 -6.18 -9.02
CA SER A 80 -4.36 -7.06 -10.17
C SER A 80 -3.02 -6.79 -10.86
N ARG A 81 -2.37 -7.87 -11.30
CA ARG A 81 -1.07 -7.83 -11.98
C ARG A 81 -1.22 -7.19 -13.37
N ARG A 82 -0.33 -6.27 -13.72
CA ARG A 82 -0.35 -5.49 -14.98
C ARG A 82 0.91 -5.68 -15.82
N TYR A 83 1.47 -6.88 -15.83
CA TYR A 83 2.77 -7.15 -16.48
C TYR A 83 2.77 -6.93 -18.00
N ALA A 84 1.61 -7.02 -18.65
CA ALA A 84 1.48 -6.79 -20.09
C ALA A 84 1.42 -5.30 -20.47
N MET A 85 1.34 -4.39 -19.49
CA MET A 85 1.23 -2.94 -19.73
C MET A 85 2.58 -2.24 -19.57
N SER A 86 2.75 -1.11 -20.25
CA SER A 86 3.84 -0.20 -19.92
C SER A 86 3.63 0.42 -18.52
N PRO A 87 4.70 0.78 -17.79
CA PRO A 87 4.57 1.41 -16.48
C PRO A 87 3.68 2.67 -16.48
N LEU A 88 3.75 3.47 -17.57
CA LEU A 88 2.89 4.65 -17.73
C LEU A 88 1.40 4.27 -17.81
N LEU A 89 1.06 3.27 -18.62
CA LEU A 89 -0.33 2.83 -18.76
C LEU A 89 -0.86 2.18 -17.49
N ALA A 90 -0.05 1.33 -16.84
CA ALA A 90 -0.39 0.71 -15.56
C ALA A 90 -0.63 1.77 -14.47
N ASN A 91 0.26 2.77 -14.36
CA ASN A 91 0.09 3.87 -13.41
C ASN A 91 -1.16 4.70 -13.69
N ARG A 92 -1.44 5.01 -14.97
CA ARG A 92 -2.64 5.76 -15.36
C ARG A 92 -3.91 5.01 -14.98
N GLU A 93 -3.94 3.70 -15.17
CA GLU A 93 -5.09 2.86 -14.82
C GLU A 93 -5.29 2.80 -13.30
N VAL A 94 -4.24 2.48 -12.53
CA VAL A 94 -4.31 2.44 -11.06
C VAL A 94 -4.74 3.78 -10.49
N TYR A 95 -4.20 4.89 -11.02
CA TYR A 95 -4.62 6.23 -10.62
C TYR A 95 -6.10 6.49 -10.92
N GLY A 96 -6.60 6.04 -12.07
CA GLY A 96 -8.02 6.12 -12.40
C GLY A 96 -8.90 5.35 -11.40
N LEU A 97 -8.51 4.13 -11.03
CA LEU A 97 -9.23 3.32 -10.04
C LEU A 97 -9.27 3.99 -8.66
N ILE A 98 -8.17 4.59 -8.23
CA ILE A 98 -8.07 5.30 -6.94
C ILE A 98 -8.87 6.61 -6.98
N ARG A 99 -8.74 7.41 -8.05
CA ARG A 99 -9.39 8.73 -8.15
C ARG A 99 -10.87 8.64 -8.41
N ASP A 100 -11.25 7.86 -9.42
CA ASP A 100 -12.61 7.86 -9.96
C ASP A 100 -13.52 6.83 -9.28
N GLY A 101 -12.91 5.89 -8.55
CA GLY A 101 -13.56 4.69 -8.03
C GLY A 101 -13.50 3.54 -9.04
N ILE A 102 -13.81 2.33 -8.56
CA ILE A 102 -13.76 1.13 -9.40
C ILE A 102 -15.13 0.89 -10.04
N PRO A 103 -15.24 0.79 -11.38
CA PRO A 103 -16.52 0.64 -12.06
C PRO A 103 -17.30 -0.59 -11.58
N GLY A 104 -18.60 -0.38 -11.33
CA GLY A 104 -19.52 -1.43 -10.85
C GLY A 104 -19.46 -1.70 -9.34
N GLN A 105 -18.58 -1.03 -8.60
CA GLN A 105 -18.51 -1.12 -7.13
C GLN A 105 -18.80 0.26 -6.55
N ALA A 106 -19.85 0.34 -5.74
CA ALA A 106 -20.23 1.57 -5.05
C ALA A 106 -19.25 1.86 -3.90
N LEU A 107 -18.02 2.25 -4.22
CA LEU A 107 -17.17 2.94 -3.25
C LEU A 107 -17.70 4.37 -3.16
N ILE A 108 -18.01 4.84 -1.95
CA ILE A 108 -18.52 6.18 -1.78
C ILE A 108 -17.47 7.17 -2.25
N ARG A 109 -17.76 7.82 -3.38
CA ARG A 109 -17.06 9.03 -3.78
C ARG A 109 -17.27 10.05 -2.66
N HIS A 110 -16.18 10.51 -2.05
CA HIS A 110 -16.23 11.75 -1.31
C HIS A 110 -16.78 12.85 -2.24
N PRO A 111 -17.69 13.74 -1.79
CA PRO A 111 -18.37 14.74 -2.65
C PRO A 111 -17.45 15.67 -3.46
N LYS A 112 -16.14 15.65 -3.20
CA LYS A 112 -15.12 16.45 -3.87
C LYS A 112 -14.18 15.65 -4.79
N GLY A 113 -14.47 14.39 -5.10
CA GLY A 113 -13.67 13.58 -6.04
C GLY A 113 -12.22 13.34 -5.62
N LYS A 114 -11.91 13.46 -4.32
CA LYS A 114 -10.60 13.17 -3.73
C LYS A 114 -10.78 12.17 -2.60
N PHE A 115 -10.24 10.97 -2.77
CA PHE A 115 -9.86 10.14 -1.63
C PHE A 115 -8.63 10.83 -1.01
N ILE A 116 -8.84 11.55 0.10
CA ILE A 116 -7.75 12.18 0.85
C ILE A 116 -7.14 11.09 1.73
N PHE A 117 -5.92 10.68 1.41
CA PHE A 117 -5.03 10.08 2.40
C PHE A 117 -4.63 11.23 3.34
N SER A 118 -5.26 11.30 4.51
CA SER A 118 -4.78 12.15 5.61
C SER A 118 -3.59 11.48 6.27
#